data_AF-A0A9E4AA13-F1
#
_entry.id   AF-A0A9E4AA13-F1
#
_cell.length_a   1.000
_cell.length_b   1.000
_cell.length_c   1.000
_cell.angle_alpha   90.00
_cell.angle_beta   90.00
_cell.angle_gamma   90.00
#
_symmetry.space_group_name_H-M   'P 1'
#
loop_
_entity.id
_entity.type
_entity.pdbx_description
1 polymer ?
#
loop_
_entity_poly.entity_id
_entity_poly.type
_entity_poly.pdbx_seq_one_letter_code
_entity_poly.pdbx_strand_id
1 'polypeptide(L)'
;MSFLKTLLPASANNDFRGGRVPLAGFGLLIALTAFRSLVHLLKDDSGVNSIASIHLFPGDPDPNQVIYMYSSLWGGQQLILVVLYLIVLARYRNLIPLMFGLMALEVLLRLTTGILHPLTEEFYVRTPPGKLGNLPLLGASLLLLYLSHRGVAKSAGSSPQTAKT
;
A
#
# COMPACT_ATOMS: atom_id res chain seq x y z
N MET A 1 18.28 -11.83 13.98
CA MET A 1 17.29 -10.80 14.38
C MET A 1 15.90 -11.42 14.28
N SER A 2 15.00 -11.22 15.26
CA SER A 2 13.62 -11.73 15.17
C SER A 2 12.82 -10.96 14.10
N PHE A 3 11.85 -11.62 13.47
CA PHE A 3 10.90 -10.98 12.55
C PHE A 3 10.16 -9.81 13.22
N LEU A 4 9.72 -10.00 14.47
CA LEU A 4 8.98 -8.96 15.21
C LEU A 4 9.81 -7.68 15.38
N LYS A 5 11.12 -7.82 15.64
CA LYS A 5 12.06 -6.68 15.75
C LYS A 5 12.33 -6.00 14.40
N THR A 6 12.08 -6.68 13.29
CA THR A 6 12.16 -6.11 11.94
C THR A 6 10.89 -5.32 11.63
N LEU A 7 9.72 -5.90 11.96
CA LEU A 7 8.42 -5.31 11.67
C LEU A 7 8.11 -4.13 12.62
N LEU A 8 8.43 -4.26 13.90
CA LEU A 8 8.20 -3.27 14.95
C LEU A 8 9.52 -3.01 15.69
N PRO A 9 10.41 -2.17 15.14
CA PRO A 9 11.67 -1.84 15.80
C PRO A 9 11.41 -1.02 17.07
N ALA A 10 12.29 -1.17 18.07
CA ALA A 10 12.16 -0.47 19.35
C ALA A 10 12.32 1.06 19.25
N SER A 11 12.99 1.55 18.19
CA SER A 11 13.14 2.98 17.93
C SER A 11 13.01 3.26 16.44
N ALA A 12 12.33 4.36 16.09
CA ALA A 12 12.26 4.86 14.72
C ALA A 12 13.56 5.62 14.39
N ASN A 13 14.26 5.20 13.34
CA ASN A 13 15.52 5.81 12.91
C ASN A 13 15.76 5.58 11.41
N ASN A 14 16.85 6.15 10.88
CA ASN A 14 17.13 6.10 9.45
C ASN A 14 18.08 4.95 9.02
N ASP A 15 18.48 4.06 9.93
CA ASP A 15 19.38 2.93 9.65
C ASP A 15 18.60 1.74 9.08
N PHE A 16 18.35 1.77 7.77
CA PHE A 16 17.70 0.68 7.06
C PHE A 16 18.69 -0.35 6.52
N ARG A 17 18.65 -1.56 7.09
CA ARG A 17 19.51 -2.68 6.71
C ARG A 17 18.79 -3.76 5.88
N GLY A 18 17.60 -3.47 5.35
CA GLY A 18 16.80 -4.44 4.59
C GLY A 18 17.24 -4.66 3.14
N GLY A 19 18.22 -3.89 2.64
CA GLY A 19 18.77 -4.03 1.29
C GLY A 19 18.15 -3.09 0.25
N ARG A 20 18.77 -3.04 -0.94
CA ARG A 20 18.39 -2.08 -2.00
C ARG A 20 17.08 -2.42 -2.70
N VAL A 21 16.76 -3.71 -2.86
CA VAL A 21 15.53 -4.15 -3.55
C VAL A 21 14.28 -3.71 -2.79
N PRO A 22 14.14 -3.94 -1.46
CA PRO A 22 12.99 -3.43 -0.73
C PRO A 22 12.93 -1.90 -0.72
N LEU A 23 14.06 -1.21 -0.62
CA LEU A 23 14.07 0.26 -0.67
C LEU A 23 13.53 0.80 -2.00
N ALA A 24 13.98 0.24 -3.13
CA ALA A 24 13.50 0.61 -4.45
C ALA A 24 12.02 0.25 -4.65
N GLY A 25 11.62 -0.95 -4.21
CA GLY A 25 10.22 -1.39 -4.23
C GLY A 25 9.31 -0.45 -3.43
N PHE A 26 9.75 0.03 -2.27
CA PHE A 26 9.00 1.00 -1.49
C PHE A 26 8.79 2.32 -2.26
N GLY A 27 9.82 2.83 -2.93
CA GLY A 27 9.68 4.01 -3.80
C GLY A 27 8.67 3.83 -4.93
N LEU A 28 8.66 2.67 -5.59
CA LEU A 28 7.68 2.34 -6.62
C LEU A 28 6.25 2.28 -6.07
N LEU A 29 6.08 1.68 -4.88
CA LEU A 29 4.77 1.58 -4.22
C LEU A 29 4.25 2.95 -3.78
N ILE A 30 5.12 3.87 -3.35
CA ILE A 30 4.76 5.26 -3.07
C ILE A 30 4.23 5.91 -4.34
N ALA A 31 4.95 5.80 -5.47
CA ALA A 31 4.53 6.39 -6.73
C ALA A 31 3.17 5.85 -7.21
N LEU A 32 2.97 4.53 -7.13
CA LEU A 32 1.70 3.89 -7.48
C LEU A 32 0.54 4.36 -6.57
N THR A 33 0.79 4.43 -5.26
CA THR A 33 -0.22 4.87 -4.28
C THR A 33 -0.56 6.35 -4.47
N ALA A 34 0.44 7.19 -4.77
CA ALA A 34 0.26 8.61 -5.07
C ALA A 34 -0.58 8.81 -6.34
N PHE A 35 -0.28 8.08 -7.42
CA PHE A 35 -1.09 8.14 -8.64
C PHE A 35 -2.55 7.77 -8.36
N ARG A 36 -2.79 6.63 -7.67
CA ARG A 36 -4.15 6.20 -7.32
C ARG A 36 -4.88 7.21 -6.44
N SER A 37 -4.19 7.75 -5.44
CA SER A 37 -4.73 8.77 -4.53
C SER A 37 -5.20 10.00 -5.29
N LEU A 38 -4.36 10.54 -6.16
CA LEU A 38 -4.69 11.73 -6.94
C LEU A 38 -5.84 11.48 -7.92
N VAL A 39 -5.88 10.31 -8.56
CA VAL A 39 -7.02 9.92 -9.43
C VAL A 39 -8.32 9.88 -8.64
N HIS A 40 -8.33 9.20 -7.49
CA HIS A 40 -9.54 9.07 -6.67
C HIS A 40 -9.99 10.43 -6.10
N LEU A 41 -9.05 11.29 -5.72
CA LEU A 41 -9.35 12.55 -5.06
C LEU A 41 -9.75 13.69 -6.03
N LEU A 42 -9.16 13.73 -7.23
CA LEU A 42 -9.22 14.92 -8.10
C LEU A 42 -10.00 14.73 -9.40
N LYS A 43 -10.24 13.50 -9.83
CA LYS A 43 -10.99 13.26 -11.07
C LYS A 43 -12.49 13.48 -10.83
N ASP A 44 -13.20 14.04 -11.81
CA ASP A 44 -14.64 14.36 -11.69
C ASP A 44 -15.51 13.16 -11.27
N ASP A 45 -15.19 11.96 -11.78
CA ASP A 45 -15.86 10.71 -11.43
C ASP A 45 -15.12 9.92 -10.34
N SER A 46 -14.09 10.50 -9.71
CA SER A 46 -13.17 9.85 -8.76
C SER A 46 -12.53 8.55 -9.28
N GLY A 47 -12.50 8.36 -10.60
CA GLY A 47 -12.05 7.13 -11.26
C GLY A 47 -13.05 5.96 -11.18
N VAL A 48 -14.27 6.15 -10.68
CA VAL A 48 -15.28 5.09 -10.52
C VAL A 48 -15.73 4.55 -11.88
N ASN A 49 -16.09 5.40 -12.82
CA ASN A 49 -16.58 4.95 -14.13
C ASN A 49 -15.43 4.79 -15.13
N SER A 50 -14.56 5.79 -15.20
CA SER A 50 -13.48 5.87 -16.19
C SER A 50 -12.33 4.89 -15.97
N ILE A 51 -12.03 4.50 -14.73
CA ILE A 51 -10.94 3.58 -14.39
C ILE A 51 -11.50 2.27 -13.85
N ALA A 52 -12.32 2.32 -12.80
CA ALA A 52 -12.94 1.14 -12.22
C ALA A 52 -14.07 0.57 -13.10
N SER A 53 -14.41 1.22 -14.22
CA SER A 53 -15.34 0.68 -15.22
C SER A 53 -16.71 0.33 -14.64
N ILE A 54 -17.13 1.00 -13.55
CA ILE A 54 -18.46 0.83 -12.96
C ILE A 54 -19.49 1.56 -13.83
N HIS A 55 -20.68 1.00 -14.01
CA HIS A 55 -21.77 1.64 -14.77
C HIS A 55 -22.25 2.94 -14.12
N LEU A 56 -22.76 3.86 -14.93
CA LEU A 56 -23.51 5.01 -14.41
C LEU A 56 -24.88 4.53 -13.93
N PHE A 57 -25.26 4.92 -12.72
CA PHE A 57 -26.58 4.61 -12.18
C PHE A 57 -27.58 5.72 -12.55
N PRO A 58 -28.71 5.40 -13.20
CA PRO A 58 -29.75 6.40 -13.47
C PRO A 58 -30.50 6.77 -12.18
N GLY A 59 -30.88 8.03 -12.04
CA GLY A 59 -31.69 8.52 -10.93
C GLY A 59 -31.75 10.04 -10.84
N ASP A 60 -32.70 10.56 -10.08
CA ASP A 60 -32.82 11.98 -9.73
C ASP A 60 -33.17 12.11 -8.23
N PRO A 61 -32.30 12.72 -7.39
CA PRO A 61 -30.99 13.28 -7.74
C PRO A 61 -29.99 12.23 -8.24
N ASP A 62 -28.96 12.67 -8.99
CA ASP A 62 -27.94 11.78 -9.56
C ASP A 62 -27.23 10.96 -8.46
N PRO A 63 -27.44 9.64 -8.38
CA PRO A 63 -26.85 8.80 -7.34
C PRO A 63 -25.33 8.70 -7.44
N ASN A 64 -24.75 8.94 -8.62
CA ASN A 64 -23.30 8.82 -8.82
C ASN A 64 -22.52 9.87 -8.03
N GLN A 65 -23.12 11.04 -7.76
CA GLN A 65 -22.47 12.10 -6.97
C GLN A 65 -22.08 11.61 -5.56
N VAL A 66 -22.95 10.82 -4.91
CA VAL A 66 -22.68 10.24 -3.59
C VAL A 66 -21.55 9.21 -3.68
N ILE A 67 -21.56 8.38 -4.72
CA ILE A 67 -20.51 7.36 -4.97
C ILE A 67 -19.16 8.04 -5.18
N TYR A 68 -19.12 9.10 -5.99
CA TYR A 68 -17.89 9.86 -6.24
C TYR A 68 -17.37 10.54 -4.99
N MET A 69 -18.25 11.12 -4.16
CA MET A 69 -17.86 11.70 -2.89
C MET A 69 -17.19 10.66 -1.98
N TYR A 70 -17.80 9.47 -1.79
CA TYR A 70 -17.19 8.42 -0.95
C TYR A 70 -15.88 7.86 -1.55
N SER A 71 -15.81 7.69 -2.87
CA SER A 71 -14.57 7.28 -3.54
C SER A 71 -13.47 8.36 -3.43
N SER A 72 -13.84 9.64 -3.43
CA SER A 72 -12.90 10.74 -3.19
C SER A 72 -12.33 10.73 -1.76
N LEU A 73 -13.13 10.35 -0.75
CA LEU A 73 -12.63 10.14 0.61
C LEU A 73 -11.55 9.04 0.65
N TRP A 74 -11.70 7.99 -0.16
CA TRP A 74 -10.67 6.95 -0.31
C TRP A 74 -9.36 7.53 -0.88
N GLY A 75 -9.46 8.39 -1.91
CA GLY A 75 -8.31 9.11 -2.45
C GLY A 75 -7.60 9.99 -1.42
N GLY A 76 -8.37 10.71 -0.60
CA GLY A 76 -7.86 11.53 0.50
C GLY A 76 -7.09 10.72 1.54
N GLN A 77 -7.65 9.59 1.98
CA GLN A 77 -6.98 8.70 2.94
C GLN A 77 -5.67 8.12 2.36
N GLN A 78 -5.67 7.77 1.07
CA GLN A 78 -4.44 7.32 0.40
C GLN A 78 -3.38 8.44 0.32
N LEU A 79 -3.79 9.71 0.18
CA LEU A 79 -2.85 10.83 0.13
C LEU A 79 -2.12 10.99 1.47
N ILE A 80 -2.86 10.84 2.58
CA ILE A 80 -2.28 10.84 3.93
C ILE A 80 -1.26 9.71 4.08
N LEU A 81 -1.59 8.50 3.59
CA LEU A 81 -0.66 7.37 3.60
C LEU A 81 0.59 7.64 2.74
N VAL A 82 0.45 8.30 1.59
CA VAL A 82 1.60 8.69 0.75
C VAL A 82 2.50 9.66 1.49
N VAL A 83 1.94 10.66 2.19
CA VAL A 83 2.72 11.58 3.03
C VAL A 83 3.47 10.81 4.13
N LEU A 84 2.80 9.88 4.82
CA LEU A 84 3.44 9.02 5.81
C LEU A 84 4.59 8.21 5.20
N TYR A 85 4.38 7.60 4.04
CA TYR A 85 5.41 6.82 3.37
C TYR A 85 6.62 7.67 2.95
N LEU A 86 6.39 8.90 2.48
CA LEU A 86 7.46 9.85 2.17
C LEU A 86 8.25 10.23 3.42
N ILE A 87 7.59 10.46 4.56
CA ILE A 87 8.24 10.71 5.86
C ILE A 87 9.10 9.51 6.26
N VAL A 88 8.57 8.29 6.15
CA VAL A 88 9.31 7.04 6.44
C VAL A 88 10.52 6.92 5.51
N LEU A 89 10.36 7.16 4.20
CA LEU A 89 11.45 7.09 3.23
C LEU A 89 12.54 8.14 3.49
N ALA A 90 12.16 9.33 3.97
CA ALA A 90 13.10 10.43 4.20
C ALA A 90 13.82 10.34 5.56
N ARG A 91 13.14 9.90 6.62
CA ARG A 91 13.61 10.06 8.01
C ARG A 91 13.62 8.78 8.85
N TYR A 92 12.76 7.81 8.54
CA TYR A 92 12.55 6.64 9.40
C TYR A 92 12.61 5.34 8.60
N ARG A 93 13.62 5.19 7.74
CA ARG A 93 13.70 4.08 6.79
C ARG A 93 13.69 2.70 7.47
N ASN A 94 14.05 2.59 8.75
CA ASN A 94 13.93 1.33 9.48
C ASN A 94 12.47 0.89 9.72
N LEU A 95 11.47 1.74 9.46
CA LEU A 95 10.04 1.44 9.47
C LEU A 95 9.50 0.96 8.10
N ILE A 96 10.31 0.92 7.04
CA ILE A 96 9.90 0.39 5.72
C ILE A 96 9.27 -1.01 5.81
N PRO A 97 9.80 -1.97 6.60
CA PRO A 97 9.17 -3.28 6.77
C PRO A 97 7.75 -3.18 7.35
N LEU A 98 7.53 -2.28 8.32
CA LEU A 98 6.19 -2.01 8.85
C LEU A 98 5.24 -1.54 7.75
N MET A 99 5.70 -0.66 6.86
CA MET A 99 4.88 -0.13 5.77
C MET A 99 4.44 -1.23 4.80
N PHE A 100 5.31 -2.20 4.49
CA PHE A 100 4.92 -3.38 3.70
C PHE A 100 3.88 -4.24 4.43
N GLY A 101 4.03 -4.42 5.74
CA GLY A 101 3.05 -5.15 6.56
C GLY A 101 1.69 -4.46 6.57
N LEU A 102 1.66 -3.14 6.76
CA LEU A 102 0.42 -2.36 6.71
C LEU A 102 -0.21 -2.36 5.31
N MET A 103 0.58 -2.35 4.25
CA MET A 103 0.08 -2.47 2.88
C MET A 103 -0.52 -3.85 2.62
N ALA A 104 0.12 -4.93 3.08
CA ALA A 104 -0.46 -6.27 3.00
C ALA A 104 -1.79 -6.35 3.77
N LEU A 105 -1.86 -5.77 4.98
CA LEU A 105 -3.09 -5.69 5.76
C LEU A 105 -4.18 -4.89 5.05
N GLU A 106 -3.85 -3.74 4.45
CA GLU A 106 -4.79 -2.92 3.69
C GLU A 106 -5.40 -3.70 2.52
N VAL A 107 -4.57 -4.44 1.76
CA VAL A 107 -5.08 -5.28 0.67
C VAL A 107 -5.97 -6.40 1.18
N LEU A 108 -5.64 -7.03 2.31
CA LEU A 108 -6.50 -8.05 2.92
C LEU A 108 -7.85 -7.46 3.34
N LEU A 109 -7.85 -6.29 3.97
CA LEU A 109 -9.08 -5.57 4.34
C LEU A 109 -9.92 -5.23 3.10
N ARG A 110 -9.28 -4.80 2.00
CA ARG A 110 -9.96 -4.56 0.72
C ARG A 110 -10.60 -5.83 0.15
N LEU A 111 -9.90 -6.97 0.21
CA LEU A 111 -10.47 -8.26 -0.20
C LEU A 111 -11.67 -8.63 0.70
N THR A 112 -11.57 -8.38 2.01
CA THR A 112 -12.70 -8.55 2.94
C THR A 112 -13.88 -7.64 2.58
N THR A 113 -13.65 -6.37 2.23
CA THR A 113 -14.71 -5.48 1.76
C THR A 113 -15.41 -6.04 0.53
N GLY A 114 -14.67 -6.63 -0.41
CA GLY A 114 -15.26 -7.28 -1.60
C GLY A 114 -16.08 -8.54 -1.29
N ILE A 115 -15.89 -9.15 -0.11
CA ILE A 115 -16.70 -10.27 0.39
C ILE A 115 -17.94 -9.75 1.12
N LEU A 116 -17.79 -8.73 1.97
CA LEU A 116 -18.88 -8.16 2.77
C LEU A 116 -19.85 -7.32 1.94
N HIS A 117 -19.34 -6.62 0.93
CA HIS A 117 -20.09 -5.73 0.04
C HIS A 117 -19.73 -6.08 -1.42
N PRO A 118 -20.20 -7.24 -1.92
CA PRO A 118 -19.79 -7.73 -3.22
C PRO A 118 -20.38 -6.86 -4.34
N LEU A 119 -19.51 -6.42 -5.25
CA LEU A 119 -19.91 -5.93 -6.56
C LEU A 119 -19.69 -7.06 -7.57
N THR A 120 -20.79 -7.64 -8.03
CA THR A 120 -20.89 -8.64 -9.10
C THR A 120 -20.59 -8.02 -10.47
N GLU A 121 -20.46 -8.86 -11.50
CA GLU A 121 -20.08 -8.41 -12.85
C GLU A 121 -21.08 -7.43 -13.47
N GLU A 122 -22.35 -7.48 -13.07
CA GLU A 122 -23.41 -6.57 -13.54
C GLU A 122 -23.14 -5.09 -13.23
N PHE A 123 -22.30 -4.80 -12.23
CA PHE A 123 -21.91 -3.44 -11.89
C PHE A 123 -20.80 -2.89 -12.78
N TYR A 124 -20.16 -3.73 -13.60
CA TYR A 124 -18.96 -3.37 -14.35
C TYR A 124 -19.12 -3.54 -15.87
N VAL A 125 -18.65 -2.55 -16.62
CA VAL A 125 -18.45 -2.64 -18.08
C VAL A 125 -17.36 -3.67 -18.42
N ARG A 126 -16.35 -3.78 -17.57
CA ARG A 126 -15.20 -4.71 -17.69
C ARG A 126 -14.48 -4.83 -16.36
N THR A 127 -13.66 -5.86 -16.20
CA THR A 127 -12.88 -6.09 -14.98
C THR A 127 -11.98 -4.89 -14.65
N PRO A 128 -12.11 -4.24 -13.48
CA PRO A 128 -11.31 -3.09 -13.13
C PRO A 128 -9.85 -3.47 -12.87
N PRO A 129 -8.88 -2.60 -13.23
CA PRO A 129 -7.47 -2.84 -12.96
C PRO A 129 -7.18 -2.97 -11.46
N GLY A 130 -7.94 -2.29 -10.61
CA GLY A 130 -7.83 -2.41 -9.15
C GLY A 130 -8.15 -3.82 -8.64
N LYS A 131 -9.14 -4.53 -9.22
CA LYS A 131 -9.48 -5.91 -8.83
C LYS A 131 -8.36 -6.87 -9.21
N LEU A 132 -7.79 -6.71 -10.40
CA LEU A 132 -6.65 -7.51 -10.88
C LEU A 132 -5.36 -7.21 -10.08
N GLY A 133 -5.19 -5.98 -9.61
CA GLY A 133 -3.99 -5.52 -8.90
C GLY A 133 -3.88 -5.96 -7.45
N ASN A 134 -4.98 -6.37 -6.79
CA ASN A 134 -4.96 -6.71 -5.36
C ASN A 134 -4.00 -7.86 -5.02
N LEU A 135 -4.15 -9.02 -5.67
CA LEU A 135 -3.29 -10.19 -5.37
C LEU A 135 -1.81 -9.93 -5.72
N PRO A 136 -1.46 -9.34 -6.88
CA PRO A 136 -0.10 -8.92 -7.16
C PRO A 136 0.47 -7.97 -6.10
N LEU A 137 -0.31 -6.98 -5.64
CA LEU A 137 0.14 -6.03 -4.63
C LEU A 137 0.36 -6.69 -3.26
N LEU A 138 -0.52 -7.61 -2.86
CA LEU A 138 -0.35 -8.40 -1.65
C LEU A 138 0.93 -9.25 -1.73
N GLY A 139 1.11 -9.98 -2.83
CA GLY A 139 2.30 -10.80 -3.06
C GLY A 139 3.59 -9.98 -3.06
N ALA A 140 3.59 -8.82 -3.74
CA ALA A 140 4.72 -7.91 -3.75
C ALA A 140 5.04 -7.36 -2.35
N SER A 141 4.02 -6.97 -1.58
CA SER A 141 4.20 -6.44 -0.23
C SER A 141 4.80 -7.50 0.71
N LEU A 142 4.29 -8.73 0.67
CA LEU A 142 4.81 -9.85 1.46
C LEU A 142 6.24 -10.23 1.04
N LEU A 143 6.53 -10.23 -0.25
CA LEU A 143 7.88 -10.49 -0.77
C LEU A 143 8.89 -9.43 -0.30
N LEU A 144 8.54 -8.15 -0.43
CA LEU A 144 9.42 -7.05 -0.02
C LEU A 144 9.63 -7.01 1.50
N LEU A 145 8.62 -7.37 2.29
CA LEU A 145 8.73 -7.58 3.72
C LEU A 145 9.69 -8.72 4.05
N TYR A 146 9.53 -9.88 3.39
CA TYR A 146 10.41 -11.02 3.56
C TYR A 146 11.88 -10.67 3.21
N LEU A 147 12.10 -10.01 2.08
CA LEU A 147 13.43 -9.58 1.65
C LEU A 147 14.04 -8.57 2.62
N SER A 148 13.24 -7.65 3.16
CA SER A 148 13.70 -6.70 4.18
C SER A 148 14.18 -7.41 5.43
N HIS A 149 13.44 -8.41 5.91
CA HIS A 149 13.83 -9.22 7.06
C HIS A 149 15.12 -10.00 6.80
N ARG A 150 15.24 -10.63 5.63
CA ARG A 150 16.46 -11.35 5.22
C ARG A 150 17.69 -10.43 5.18
N GLY A 151 17.53 -9.21 4.66
CA GLY A 151 18.59 -8.20 4.64
C GLY A 151 19.06 -7.83 6.05
N VAL A 152 18.12 -7.51 6.94
CA VAL A 152 18.44 -7.16 8.34
C VAL A 152 19.13 -8.31 9.07
N ALA A 153 18.66 -9.55 8.87
CA ALA A 153 19.27 -10.73 9.49
C ALA A 153 20.72 -10.94 9.04
N LYS A 154 21.01 -10.75 7.74
CA LYS A 154 22.37 -10.84 7.19
C LYS A 154 23.30 -9.78 7.78
N SER A 155 22.86 -8.52 7.86
CA SER A 155 23.66 -7.42 8.42
C SER A 155 23.91 -7.56 9.94
N ALA A 156 23.02 -8.23 10.67
CA ALA A 156 23.23 -8.51 12.09
C ALA A 156 24.31 -9.58 12.31
N GLY A 157 24.39 -10.59 11.43
CA GLY A 157 25.40 -11.66 11.52
C GLY A 157 26.80 -11.26 11.05
N SER A 158 26.95 -10.17 10.31
CA SER A 158 28.23 -9.66 9.81
C SER A 158 28.90 -8.62 10.72
N SER A 159 28.33 -8.32 11.90
CA SER A 159 28.97 -7.41 12.85
C SER A 159 30.16 -8.12 13.51
N PRO A 160 31.38 -7.54 13.49
CA PRO A 160 32.54 -8.19 14.11
C PRO A 160 32.26 -8.47 15.57
N GLN A 161 32.48 -9.70 16.03
CA GLN A 161 32.64 -9.96 17.46
C GLN A 161 33.83 -9.11 17.91
N THR A 162 33.57 -8.07 18.69
CA THR A 162 34.63 -7.35 19.40
C THR A 162 35.44 -8.39 20.16
N ALA A 163 36.68 -8.60 19.73
CA ALA A 163 37.63 -9.45 20.40
C ALA A 163 37.72 -9.00 21.85
N LYS A 164 37.28 -9.86 22.77
CA LYS A 164 37.60 -9.73 24.18
C LYS A 164 39.11 -9.98 24.28
N THR A 165 39.88 -8.93 24.47
CA THR A 165 41.23 -8.97 25.02
C THR A 165 41.16 -8.44 26.44
#